data_AF-A0A6A3B9A9-F1
#
_entry.id   AF-A0A6A3B9A9-F1
#
_cell.length_a   1.000
_cell.length_b   1.000
_cell.length_c   1.000
_cell.angle_alpha   90.00
_cell.angle_beta   90.00
_cell.angle_gamma   90.00
#
_symmetry.space_group_name_H-M   'P 1'
#
loop_
_entity.id
_entity.type
_entity.pdbx_description
1 polymer ?
#
loop_
_entity_poly.entity_id
_entity_poly.type
_entity_poly.pdbx_seq_one_letter_code
_entity_poly.pdbx_strand_id
1 'polypeptide(L)'
;MVTKDQELAGDKHRVYLCILPMFHVFGLAVIVYGQLQMGNTLVSTVKLEFEAFFRNAEKYRETNLWVVPPIVLAMAKQNVVKKFDLSSLKEIGSGAAPLGKELMEECAKKFPQAVVMQIISTQNAEPLPPNQLGEIWVRGSNMMQGDVTRVASSIEHSWKYYVSNMSRSYPDDEAGEVPVAYVVRSPNSWLTEEDVGNFIAKQVAPFKRLRKVTFINSVPKSASGKILRRQLVAQVRSKM
;
A
#
# COMPACT_ATOMS: atom_id res chain seq x y z
N MET A 1 -12.14 11.71 -11.71
CA MET A 1 -12.33 10.34 -11.16
C MET A 1 -12.63 10.44 -9.67
N VAL A 2 -11.67 10.81 -8.80
CA VAL A 2 -11.90 10.93 -7.35
C VAL A 2 -12.78 12.14 -6.95
N THR A 3 -12.88 13.16 -7.80
CA THR A 3 -13.74 14.33 -7.60
C THR A 3 -15.01 14.31 -8.45
N LYS A 4 -15.33 13.20 -9.13
CA LYS A 4 -16.47 13.19 -10.06
C LYS A 4 -17.81 13.23 -9.31
N ASP A 5 -17.90 12.53 -8.18
CA ASP A 5 -19.09 12.54 -7.33
C ASP A 5 -19.29 13.93 -6.69
N GLN A 6 -18.18 14.60 -6.32
CA GLN A 6 -18.20 15.99 -5.86
C GLN A 6 -18.74 16.95 -6.93
N GLU A 7 -18.27 16.82 -8.18
CA GLU A 7 -18.73 17.62 -9.32
C GLU A 7 -20.23 17.40 -9.61
N LEU A 8 -20.68 16.14 -9.59
CA LEU A 8 -22.09 15.76 -9.81
C LEU A 8 -23.00 16.24 -8.68
N ALA A 9 -22.52 16.26 -7.44
CA ALA A 9 -23.26 16.76 -6.27
C ALA A 9 -23.24 18.29 -6.13
N GLY A 10 -22.39 19.00 -6.90
CA GLY A 10 -22.17 20.45 -6.75
C GLY A 10 -21.49 20.87 -5.44
N ASP A 11 -20.95 19.92 -4.67
CA ASP A 11 -20.38 20.13 -3.32
C ASP A 11 -18.99 20.78 -3.39
N LYS A 12 -18.92 22.11 -3.46
CA LYS A 12 -17.65 22.86 -3.57
C LYS A 12 -16.99 23.12 -2.21
N HIS A 13 -15.71 23.48 -2.22
CA HIS A 13 -14.93 23.93 -1.05
C HIS A 13 -14.71 22.87 0.03
N ARG A 14 -14.43 21.63 -0.38
CA ARG A 14 -13.96 20.58 0.54
C ARG A 14 -12.55 20.88 1.04
N VAL A 15 -12.23 20.38 2.23
CA VAL A 15 -10.92 20.52 2.88
C VAL A 15 -10.29 19.13 3.00
N TYR A 16 -9.12 18.95 2.37
CA TYR A 16 -8.36 17.70 2.35
C TYR A 16 -7.02 17.87 3.07
N LEU A 17 -6.59 16.83 3.78
CA LEU A 17 -5.24 16.74 4.34
C LEU A 17 -4.34 15.85 3.49
N CYS A 18 -3.26 16.45 2.96
CA CYS A 18 -2.19 15.73 2.31
C CYS A 18 -1.17 15.23 3.36
N ILE A 19 -1.47 14.08 3.97
CA ILE A 19 -0.46 13.29 4.71
C ILE A 19 0.34 12.34 3.81
N LEU A 20 -0.18 12.05 2.61
CA LEU A 20 0.37 11.03 1.73
C LEU A 20 1.57 11.60 0.95
N PRO A 21 2.66 10.84 0.76
CA PRO A 21 3.88 11.39 0.17
C PRO A 21 3.68 11.90 -1.26
N MET A 22 3.98 13.17 -1.49
CA MET A 22 3.85 13.82 -2.81
C MET A 22 4.87 13.33 -3.85
N PHE A 23 5.83 12.48 -3.47
CA PHE A 23 6.69 11.74 -4.42
C PHE A 23 6.05 10.44 -4.93
N HIS A 24 4.84 10.09 -4.46
CA HIS A 24 4.02 9.02 -5.00
C HIS A 24 2.78 9.59 -5.72
N VAL A 25 2.37 8.92 -6.80
CA VAL A 25 1.27 9.37 -7.67
C VAL A 25 -0.04 9.62 -6.92
N PHE A 26 -0.29 8.91 -5.82
CA PHE A 26 -1.47 9.13 -4.98
C PHE A 26 -1.44 10.49 -4.29
N GLY A 27 -0.38 10.79 -3.53
CA GLY A 27 -0.24 12.10 -2.89
C GLY A 27 -0.22 13.23 -3.93
N LEU A 28 0.52 13.06 -5.02
CA LEU A 28 0.69 14.10 -6.03
C LEU A 28 -0.57 14.32 -6.90
N ALA A 29 -1.01 13.31 -7.64
CA ALA A 29 -2.05 13.49 -8.66
C ALA A 29 -3.46 13.46 -8.06
N VAL A 30 -3.71 12.59 -7.07
CA VAL A 30 -5.05 12.42 -6.48
C VAL A 30 -5.35 13.47 -5.41
N ILE A 31 -4.39 13.72 -4.50
CA ILE A 31 -4.58 14.66 -3.39
C ILE A 31 -4.14 16.08 -3.75
N VAL A 32 -2.96 16.30 -4.35
CA VAL A 32 -2.55 17.67 -4.69
C VAL A 32 -3.27 18.18 -5.95
N TYR A 33 -2.97 17.62 -7.13
CA TYR A 33 -3.47 18.19 -8.38
C TYR A 33 -4.99 18.07 -8.55
N GLY A 34 -5.57 16.89 -8.27
CA GLY A 34 -7.00 16.66 -8.44
C GLY A 34 -7.90 17.55 -7.57
N GLN A 35 -7.42 17.97 -6.40
CA GLN A 35 -8.19 18.81 -5.47
C GLN A 35 -8.00 20.31 -5.75
N LEU A 36 -6.78 20.73 -6.09
CA LEU A 36 -6.53 22.11 -6.53
C LEU A 36 -7.32 22.46 -7.81
N GLN A 37 -7.46 21.51 -8.74
CA GLN A 37 -8.29 21.69 -9.94
C GLN A 37 -9.78 21.93 -9.63
N MET A 38 -10.28 21.47 -8.49
CA MET A 38 -11.66 21.69 -8.04
C MET A 38 -11.83 22.97 -7.19
N GLY A 39 -10.75 23.68 -6.87
CA GLY A 39 -10.78 24.78 -5.90
C GLY A 39 -11.03 24.32 -4.46
N ASN A 40 -10.67 23.08 -4.12
CA ASN A 40 -10.70 22.56 -2.76
C ASN A 40 -9.48 23.07 -1.96
N THR A 41 -9.63 23.19 -0.64
CA THR A 41 -8.54 23.58 0.26
C THR A 41 -7.64 22.39 0.56
N LEU A 42 -6.33 22.59 0.46
CA LEU A 42 -5.32 21.61 0.86
C LEU A 42 -4.57 22.05 2.10
N VAL A 43 -4.66 21.24 3.15
CA VAL A 43 -3.75 21.27 4.29
C VAL A 43 -2.63 20.27 4.00
N SER A 44 -1.37 20.62 4.27
CA SER A 44 -0.22 19.71 4.09
C SER A 44 0.59 19.64 5.38
N THR A 45 1.10 18.44 5.70
CA THR A 45 2.05 18.23 6.80
C THR A 45 3.33 17.58 6.28
N VAL A 46 4.48 17.98 6.83
CA VAL A 46 5.80 17.45 6.44
C VAL A 46 6.02 16.04 7.00
N LYS A 47 5.38 15.71 8.14
CA LYS A 47 5.53 14.42 8.81
C LYS A 47 4.19 13.98 9.38
N LEU A 48 3.89 12.69 9.25
CA LEU A 48 2.78 12.06 9.94
C LEU A 48 3.20 11.80 11.40
N GLU A 49 2.56 12.52 12.32
CA GLU A 49 2.55 12.26 13.76
C GLU A 49 1.07 12.11 14.14
N PHE A 50 0.74 11.04 14.88
CA PHE A 50 -0.62 10.54 14.98
C PHE A 50 -1.58 11.49 15.72
N GLU A 51 -1.13 12.21 16.73
CA GLU A 51 -1.97 13.23 17.37
C GLU A 51 -1.97 14.56 16.61
N ALA A 52 -0.84 15.00 16.06
CA ALA A 52 -0.75 16.24 15.27
C ALA A 52 -1.63 16.20 14.01
N PHE A 53 -1.80 15.00 13.45
CA PHE A 53 -2.76 14.68 12.40
C PHE A 53 -4.19 15.09 12.77
N PHE A 54 -4.75 14.57 13.86
CA PHE A 54 -6.12 14.91 14.26
C PHE A 54 -6.25 16.36 14.76
N ARG A 55 -5.20 16.94 15.38
CA ARG A 55 -5.16 18.37 15.71
C ARG A 55 -5.32 19.26 14.47
N ASN A 56 -4.71 18.89 13.34
CA ASN A 56 -4.91 19.60 12.09
C ASN A 56 -6.32 19.38 11.53
N ALA A 57 -6.84 18.16 11.58
CA ALA A 57 -8.19 17.83 11.11
C ALA A 57 -9.29 18.61 11.83
N GLU A 58 -9.19 18.72 13.16
CA GLU A 58 -10.04 19.59 13.98
C GLU A 58 -9.84 21.08 13.64
N LYS A 59 -8.59 21.56 13.66
CA LYS A 59 -8.26 22.99 13.45
C LYS A 59 -8.74 23.53 12.10
N TYR A 60 -8.58 22.77 11.02
CA TYR A 60 -8.94 23.19 9.67
C TYR A 60 -10.32 22.67 9.23
N ARG A 61 -11.04 21.98 10.12
CA ARG A 61 -12.35 21.36 9.88
C ARG A 61 -12.37 20.54 8.59
N GLU A 62 -11.43 19.59 8.53
CA GLU A 62 -11.25 18.70 7.38
C GLU A 62 -12.53 17.93 7.04
N THR A 63 -12.84 17.84 5.75
CA THR A 63 -14.01 17.12 5.26
C THR A 63 -13.66 15.79 4.62
N ASN A 64 -12.43 15.61 4.12
CA ASN A 64 -12.03 14.44 3.35
C ASN A 64 -10.65 13.95 3.76
N LEU A 65 -10.58 12.68 4.15
CA LEU A 65 -9.40 12.10 4.78
C LEU A 65 -8.94 10.85 4.03
N TRP A 66 -7.87 10.99 3.25
CA TRP A 66 -7.28 9.86 2.51
C TRP A 66 -6.03 9.35 3.22
N VAL A 67 -6.10 8.09 3.67
CA VAL A 67 -5.10 7.47 4.55
C VAL A 67 -4.73 6.06 4.06
N VAL A 68 -3.82 5.40 4.79
CA VAL A 68 -3.44 4.00 4.55
C VAL A 68 -4.03 3.08 5.65
N PRO A 69 -4.19 1.76 5.42
CA PRO A 69 -4.83 0.86 6.36
C PRO A 69 -4.36 0.91 7.83
N PRO A 70 -3.06 1.09 8.14
CA PRO A 70 -2.61 1.22 9.53
C PRO A 70 -3.22 2.43 10.27
N ILE A 71 -3.52 3.51 9.56
CA ILE A 71 -4.15 4.70 10.12
C ILE A 71 -5.66 4.47 10.30
N VAL A 72 -6.33 3.75 9.39
CA VAL A 72 -7.73 3.32 9.57
C VAL A 72 -7.84 2.38 10.78
N LEU A 73 -6.90 1.44 10.94
CA LEU A 73 -6.80 0.56 12.10
C LEU A 73 -6.64 1.34 13.41
N ALA A 74 -5.73 2.31 13.44
CA ALA A 74 -5.52 3.16 14.60
C ALA A 74 -6.76 4.05 14.88
N MET A 75 -7.43 4.58 13.86
CA MET A 75 -8.70 5.29 13.99
C MET A 75 -9.81 4.42 14.56
N ALA A 76 -9.98 3.19 14.04
CA ALA A 76 -10.98 2.23 14.47
C ALA A 76 -10.75 1.73 15.90
N LYS A 77 -9.50 1.49 16.32
CA LYS A 77 -9.20 0.83 17.61
C LYS A 77 -8.74 1.74 18.74
N GLN A 78 -8.05 2.85 18.48
CA GLN A 78 -7.51 3.69 19.56
C GLN A 78 -8.57 4.67 20.11
N ASN A 79 -8.50 4.96 21.42
CA ASN A 79 -9.38 5.94 22.09
C ASN A 79 -8.87 7.38 21.96
N VAL A 80 -7.59 7.60 21.62
CA VAL A 80 -6.99 8.95 21.50
C VAL A 80 -7.74 9.85 20.51
N VAL A 81 -8.37 9.26 19.50
CA VAL A 81 -9.13 9.98 18.47
C VAL A 81 -10.37 10.68 19.04
N LYS A 82 -10.90 10.22 20.19
CA LYS A 82 -12.00 10.87 20.91
C LYS A 82 -11.61 12.21 21.57
N LYS A 83 -10.33 12.59 21.56
CA LYS A 83 -9.85 13.87 22.09
C LYS A 83 -10.13 15.07 21.16
N PHE A 84 -10.55 14.83 19.92
CA PHE A 84 -10.61 15.83 18.86
C PHE A 84 -12.01 15.92 18.25
N ASP A 85 -12.50 17.12 17.94
CA ASP A 85 -13.70 17.31 17.12
C ASP A 85 -13.42 16.98 15.65
N LEU A 86 -13.92 15.82 15.22
CA LEU A 86 -13.86 15.34 13.85
C LEU A 86 -15.25 15.28 13.19
N SER A 87 -16.20 16.09 13.69
CA SER A 87 -17.56 16.21 13.14
C SER A 87 -17.63 16.74 11.71
N SER A 88 -16.56 17.40 11.22
CA SER A 88 -16.48 17.92 9.85
C SER A 88 -16.22 16.84 8.79
N LEU A 89 -15.70 15.67 9.16
CA LEU A 89 -15.37 14.60 8.22
C LEU A 89 -16.64 14.08 7.52
N LYS A 90 -16.68 14.23 6.19
CA LYS A 90 -17.70 13.65 5.30
C LYS A 90 -17.26 12.30 4.71
N GLU A 91 -15.96 12.11 4.52
CA GLU A 91 -15.39 10.98 3.78
C GLU A 91 -14.04 10.54 4.35
N ILE A 92 -13.89 9.22 4.56
CA ILE A 92 -12.65 8.57 4.98
C ILE A 92 -12.30 7.51 3.93
N GLY A 93 -11.24 7.76 3.17
CA GLY A 93 -10.80 6.91 2.07
C GLY A 93 -9.49 6.18 2.37
N SER A 94 -9.38 4.93 1.92
CA SER A 94 -8.14 4.15 1.98
C SER A 94 -7.75 3.55 0.62
N GLY A 95 -6.46 3.30 0.44
CA GLY A 95 -5.92 2.67 -0.77
C GLY A 95 -4.59 1.97 -0.51
N ALA A 96 -3.91 1.60 -1.61
CA ALA A 96 -2.65 0.84 -1.66
C ALA A 96 -2.68 -0.61 -1.12
N ALA A 97 -3.50 -0.90 -0.11
CA ALA A 97 -3.75 -2.25 0.41
C ALA A 97 -5.23 -2.41 0.82
N PRO A 98 -5.80 -3.63 0.76
CA PRO A 98 -7.20 -3.86 1.05
C PRO A 98 -7.53 -3.62 2.53
N LEU A 99 -8.68 -2.99 2.81
CA LEU A 99 -9.28 -2.96 4.14
C LEU A 99 -10.15 -4.19 4.36
N GLY A 100 -9.99 -4.85 5.50
CA GLY A 100 -10.93 -5.87 5.97
C GLY A 100 -12.30 -5.26 6.28
N LYS A 101 -13.38 -6.01 5.95
CA LYS A 101 -14.77 -5.56 6.15
C LYS A 101 -15.05 -5.11 7.59
N GLU A 102 -14.65 -5.92 8.57
CA GLU A 102 -14.84 -5.62 10.00
C GLU A 102 -14.19 -4.29 10.40
N LEU A 103 -12.98 -4.01 9.91
CA LEU A 103 -12.27 -2.76 10.18
C LEU A 103 -12.98 -1.55 9.55
N MET A 104 -13.56 -1.69 8.35
CA MET A 104 -14.39 -0.64 7.77
C MET A 104 -15.64 -0.36 8.61
N GLU A 105 -16.31 -1.41 9.09
CA GLU A 105 -17.49 -1.28 9.95
C GLU A 105 -17.16 -0.69 11.33
N GLU A 106 -16.05 -1.07 11.95
CA GLU A 106 -15.53 -0.43 13.19
C GLU A 106 -15.25 1.05 12.99
N CYS A 107 -14.63 1.42 11.86
CA CYS A 107 -14.36 2.82 11.52
C CYS A 107 -15.67 3.59 11.29
N ALA A 108 -16.61 3.05 10.51
CA ALA A 108 -17.90 3.69 10.23
C ALA A 108 -18.74 3.89 11.51
N LYS A 109 -18.71 2.94 12.47
CA LYS A 109 -19.35 3.08 13.78
C LYS A 109 -18.79 4.24 14.62
N LYS A 110 -17.51 4.58 14.44
CA LYS A 110 -16.86 5.73 15.12
C LYS A 110 -17.12 7.07 14.42
N PHE A 111 -17.37 7.06 13.11
CA PHE A 111 -17.61 8.25 12.30
C PHE A 111 -18.94 8.12 11.53
N PRO A 112 -20.10 8.06 12.23
CA PRO A 112 -21.40 7.85 11.57
C PRO A 112 -21.78 8.97 10.58
N GLN A 113 -21.15 10.14 10.68
CA GLN A 113 -21.28 11.25 9.75
C GLN A 113 -20.45 11.09 8.45
N ALA A 114 -19.51 10.13 8.40
CA ALA A 114 -18.54 9.98 7.33
C ALA A 114 -18.70 8.66 6.55
N VAL A 115 -18.60 8.73 5.23
CA VAL A 115 -18.55 7.54 4.37
C VAL A 115 -17.15 6.93 4.41
N VAL A 116 -17.05 5.66 4.83
CA VAL A 116 -15.78 4.89 4.81
C VAL A 116 -15.69 4.12 3.49
N MET A 117 -14.65 4.39 2.70
CA MET A 117 -14.45 3.82 1.36
C MET A 117 -13.03 3.29 1.14
N GLN A 118 -12.87 2.33 0.23
CA GLN A 118 -11.57 1.84 -0.20
C GLN A 118 -11.48 1.73 -1.73
N ILE A 119 -10.28 1.98 -2.29
CA ILE A 119 -10.02 1.72 -3.71
C ILE A 119 -9.64 0.26 -3.89
N ILE A 120 -10.52 -0.51 -4.55
CA ILE A 120 -10.27 -1.91 -4.90
C ILE A 120 -9.39 -1.96 -6.16
N SER A 121 -8.31 -2.75 -6.12
CA SER A 121 -7.44 -3.05 -7.27
C SER A 121 -7.07 -4.52 -7.26
N THR A 122 -7.45 -5.26 -8.30
CA THR A 122 -7.16 -6.69 -8.45
C THR A 122 -6.89 -7.14 -9.91
N GLN A 123 -6.16 -6.38 -10.76
CA GLN A 123 -5.20 -6.80 -11.85
C GLN A 123 -5.29 -8.14 -12.72
N ASN A 124 -6.20 -8.36 -13.71
CA ASN A 124 -6.06 -9.33 -14.86
C ASN A 124 -7.12 -9.21 -16.02
N ALA A 125 -7.10 -10.11 -17.03
CA ALA A 125 -7.24 -9.77 -18.46
C ALA A 125 -8.56 -10.04 -19.22
N GLU A 126 -9.60 -10.61 -18.60
CA GLU A 126 -10.89 -10.85 -19.28
C GLU A 126 -12.09 -10.34 -18.46
N PRO A 127 -13.11 -9.74 -19.09
CA PRO A 127 -14.29 -9.26 -18.40
C PRO A 127 -15.15 -10.44 -17.94
N LEU A 128 -14.96 -10.86 -16.69
CA LEU A 128 -15.84 -11.86 -16.10
C LEU A 128 -17.24 -11.27 -15.84
N PRO A 129 -18.31 -12.09 -15.94
CA PRO A 129 -19.66 -11.66 -15.54
C PRO A 129 -19.74 -11.32 -14.05
N PRO A 130 -20.78 -10.58 -13.61
CA PRO A 130 -20.94 -10.18 -12.22
C PRO A 130 -20.82 -11.35 -11.23
N ASN A 131 -20.21 -11.07 -10.07
CA ASN A 131 -19.96 -12.02 -8.98
C ASN A 131 -18.95 -13.16 -9.26
N GLN A 132 -18.19 -13.12 -10.37
CA GLN A 132 -17.05 -14.00 -10.55
C GLN A 132 -15.75 -13.35 -10.08
N LEU A 133 -14.87 -14.16 -9.46
CA LEU A 133 -13.52 -13.74 -9.09
C LEU A 133 -12.64 -13.66 -10.33
N GLY A 134 -12.81 -12.55 -11.03
CA GLY A 134 -11.91 -12.08 -12.05
C GLY A 134 -10.87 -11.19 -11.40
N GLU A 135 -9.71 -11.21 -11.99
CA GLU A 135 -8.75 -10.16 -11.75
C GLU A 135 -8.97 -9.08 -12.85
N ILE A 136 -8.86 -7.78 -12.53
CA ILE A 136 -9.41 -6.57 -13.21
C ILE A 136 -8.45 -5.89 -14.21
N TRP A 137 -8.94 -5.46 -15.39
CA TRP A 137 -8.27 -4.54 -16.33
C TRP A 137 -9.05 -3.22 -16.52
N VAL A 138 -8.32 -2.14 -16.85
CA VAL A 138 -8.86 -0.78 -17.02
C VAL A 138 -8.29 -0.15 -18.31
N ARG A 139 -9.14 0.56 -19.07
CA ARG A 139 -8.72 1.42 -20.19
C ARG A 139 -9.22 2.85 -20.01
N GLY A 140 -8.43 3.83 -20.45
CA GLY A 140 -8.80 5.25 -20.44
C GLY A 140 -7.65 6.14 -20.88
N SER A 141 -7.94 7.40 -21.23
CA SER A 141 -6.92 8.41 -21.57
C SER A 141 -6.02 8.79 -20.40
N ASN A 142 -6.42 8.42 -19.18
CA ASN A 142 -5.69 8.60 -17.92
C ASN A 142 -4.72 7.45 -17.59
N MET A 143 -4.54 6.47 -18.49
CA MET A 143 -3.57 5.39 -18.30
C MET A 143 -2.14 5.86 -18.58
N MET A 144 -1.17 5.29 -17.87
CA MET A 144 0.26 5.55 -18.10
C MET A 144 0.68 5.16 -19.53
N GLN A 145 1.38 6.04 -20.23
CA GLN A 145 1.76 5.86 -21.63
C GLN A 145 2.86 4.79 -21.84
N GLY A 146 3.59 4.43 -20.78
CA GLY A 146 4.65 3.42 -20.80
C GLY A 146 5.78 3.75 -19.81
N ASP A 147 6.66 2.78 -19.54
CA ASP A 147 7.88 3.00 -18.76
C ASP A 147 8.90 3.78 -19.58
N VAL A 148 9.49 4.85 -18.99
CA VAL A 148 10.36 5.83 -19.66
C VAL A 148 11.57 5.22 -20.39
N THR A 149 12.04 4.04 -19.99
CA THR A 149 13.25 3.41 -20.53
C THR A 149 13.04 2.01 -21.12
N ARG A 150 11.81 1.50 -21.18
CA ARG A 150 11.59 0.05 -21.35
C ARG A 150 11.27 -0.41 -22.78
N VAL A 151 12.20 -0.15 -23.70
CA VAL A 151 12.30 -0.94 -24.94
C VAL A 151 12.95 -2.29 -24.58
N ALA A 152 12.12 -3.30 -24.32
CA ALA A 152 12.47 -4.73 -24.15
C ALA A 152 13.73 -5.06 -23.30
N SER A 153 13.59 -5.06 -21.97
CA SER A 153 14.68 -5.48 -21.06
C SER A 153 14.65 -6.99 -20.75
N SER A 154 15.30 -7.79 -21.59
CA SER A 154 15.81 -9.12 -21.20
C SER A 154 17.04 -8.92 -20.31
N ILE A 155 16.96 -9.25 -19.02
CA ILE A 155 18.09 -9.07 -18.08
C ILE A 155 18.57 -10.42 -17.58
N GLU A 156 19.53 -11.01 -18.30
CA GLU A 156 20.52 -11.88 -17.68
C GLU A 156 21.56 -11.00 -16.99
N HIS A 157 21.72 -11.12 -15.67
CA HIS A 157 22.89 -10.61 -14.96
C HIS A 157 23.40 -11.68 -13.99
N SER A 158 24.71 -11.92 -14.04
CA SER A 158 25.42 -13.04 -13.44
C SER A 158 25.76 -12.83 -11.96
N TRP A 159 24.74 -12.87 -11.09
CA TRP A 159 24.94 -12.94 -9.63
C TRP A 159 24.16 -14.12 -9.03
N LYS A 160 24.86 -15.10 -8.43
CA LYS A 160 24.25 -16.31 -7.84
C LYS A 160 23.66 -16.08 -6.42
N TYR A 161 23.10 -14.90 -6.17
CA TYR A 161 22.30 -14.60 -4.97
C TYR A 161 20.91 -14.11 -5.39
N TYR A 162 19.92 -15.00 -5.33
CA TYR A 162 18.55 -14.69 -5.72
C TYR A 162 17.79 -13.94 -4.60
N VAL A 163 18.09 -12.66 -4.41
CA VAL A 163 17.20 -11.76 -3.65
C VAL A 163 16.06 -11.34 -4.57
N SER A 164 15.09 -12.24 -4.78
CA SER A 164 13.84 -11.82 -5.44
C SER A 164 13.02 -10.99 -4.46
N ASN A 165 12.70 -9.74 -4.81
CA ASN A 165 11.57 -9.03 -4.19
C ASN A 165 10.33 -9.90 -4.38
N MET A 166 9.93 -10.61 -3.33
CA MET A 166 8.86 -11.60 -3.39
C MET A 166 7.52 -10.88 -3.47
N SER A 167 6.82 -11.02 -4.59
CA SER A 167 5.47 -10.52 -4.83
C SER A 167 4.39 -11.35 -4.09
N ARG A 168 4.69 -11.67 -2.83
CA ARG A 168 3.83 -12.19 -1.78
C ARG A 168 4.71 -12.15 -0.54
N SER A 169 4.70 -10.98 0.08
CA SER A 169 5.42 -10.70 1.32
C SER A 169 4.86 -11.58 2.44
N TYR A 170 5.57 -11.69 3.57
CA TYR A 170 4.97 -12.38 4.72
C TYR A 170 3.85 -11.50 5.29
N PRO A 171 2.66 -12.05 5.62
CA PRO A 171 1.58 -11.25 6.20
C PRO A 171 2.01 -10.73 7.59
N ASP A 172 1.72 -9.46 7.85
CA ASP A 172 2.07 -8.75 9.09
C ASP A 172 0.86 -7.91 9.48
N ASP A 173 0.38 -8.04 10.72
CA ASP A 173 -0.90 -7.45 11.14
C ASP A 173 -0.88 -5.91 11.20
N GLU A 174 0.31 -5.30 11.28
CA GLU A 174 0.48 -3.84 11.30
C GLU A 174 0.86 -3.28 9.93
N ALA A 175 1.80 -3.92 9.23
CA ALA A 175 2.30 -3.47 7.93
C ALA A 175 1.53 -4.03 6.73
N GLY A 176 0.63 -4.99 6.95
CA GLY A 176 -0.06 -5.80 5.94
C GLY A 176 0.85 -6.85 5.31
N GLU A 177 2.00 -6.43 4.78
CA GLU A 177 2.94 -7.27 4.04
C GLU A 177 4.40 -6.84 4.29
N VAL A 178 5.29 -7.78 4.65
CA VAL A 178 6.71 -7.47 4.94
C VAL A 178 7.75 -8.25 4.12
N PRO A 179 8.87 -7.60 3.69
CA PRO A 179 9.89 -8.26 2.88
C PRO A 179 10.56 -9.43 3.61
N VAL A 180 10.63 -10.58 2.93
CA VAL A 180 11.34 -11.78 3.40
C VAL A 180 12.21 -12.35 2.29
N ALA A 181 13.34 -12.94 2.65
CA ALA A 181 14.29 -13.52 1.71
C ALA A 181 14.43 -15.04 1.89
N TYR A 182 14.76 -15.71 0.79
CA TYR A 182 15.00 -17.15 0.72
C TYR A 182 16.36 -17.35 0.08
N VAL A 183 17.33 -17.87 0.85
CA VAL A 183 18.75 -17.85 0.46
C VAL A 183 19.28 -19.27 0.35
N VAL A 184 19.92 -19.57 -0.78
CA VAL A 184 20.76 -20.77 -0.94
C VAL A 184 22.19 -20.36 -0.63
N ARG A 185 22.83 -21.01 0.33
CA ARG A 185 24.25 -20.76 0.65
C ARG A 185 25.15 -21.30 -0.46
N SER A 186 26.24 -20.60 -0.74
CA SER A 186 27.35 -21.19 -1.50
C SER A 186 28.00 -22.32 -0.69
N PRO A 187 28.65 -23.31 -1.33
CA PRO A 187 29.44 -24.33 -0.61
C PRO A 187 30.42 -23.68 0.38
N ASN A 188 30.55 -24.26 1.57
CA ASN A 188 31.40 -23.80 2.66
C ASN A 188 31.08 -22.37 3.20
N SER A 189 29.91 -21.82 2.89
CA SER A 189 29.46 -20.54 3.46
C SER A 189 28.79 -20.72 4.82
N TRP A 190 29.17 -19.88 5.78
CA TRP A 190 28.62 -19.83 7.15
C TRP A 190 27.63 -18.68 7.37
N LEU A 191 27.27 -17.97 6.30
CA LEU A 191 26.47 -16.74 6.32
C LEU A 191 25.18 -16.87 7.15
N THR A 192 24.99 -16.01 8.14
CA THR A 192 23.83 -16.00 9.03
C THR A 192 22.65 -15.20 8.44
N GLU A 193 21.48 -15.30 9.06
CA GLU A 193 20.32 -14.44 8.74
C GLU A 193 20.64 -12.97 9.03
N GLU A 194 21.37 -12.71 10.12
CA GLU A 194 21.78 -11.36 10.52
C GLU A 194 22.74 -10.73 9.51
N ASP A 195 23.73 -11.49 8.99
CA ASP A 195 24.65 -11.00 7.96
C ASP A 195 23.91 -10.52 6.71
N VAL A 196 22.93 -11.31 6.24
CA VAL A 196 22.09 -10.97 5.08
C VAL A 196 21.24 -9.74 5.38
N GLY A 197 20.59 -9.69 6.55
CA GLY A 197 19.79 -8.55 6.99
C GLY A 197 20.60 -7.26 7.04
N ASN A 198 21.76 -7.29 7.70
CA ASN A 198 22.68 -6.17 7.87
C ASN A 198 23.31 -5.72 6.54
N PHE A 199 23.61 -6.64 5.61
CA PHE A 199 24.10 -6.31 4.28
C PHE A 199 23.06 -5.56 3.45
N ILE A 200 21.81 -6.05 3.42
CA ILE A 200 20.72 -5.42 2.66
C ILE A 200 20.30 -4.10 3.31
N ALA A 201 20.25 -4.01 4.65
CA ALA A 201 19.80 -2.83 5.38
C ALA A 201 20.64 -1.56 5.16
N LYS A 202 21.89 -1.71 4.69
CA LYS A 202 22.80 -0.62 4.28
C LYS A 202 22.51 -0.05 2.89
N GLN A 203 21.78 -0.79 2.05
CA GLN A 203 21.56 -0.47 0.64
C GLN A 203 20.11 -0.02 0.33
N VAL A 204 19.18 -0.25 1.26
CA VAL A 204 17.74 -0.02 1.03
C VAL A 204 17.11 0.85 2.13
N ALA A 205 16.07 1.60 1.74
CA ALA A 205 15.25 2.38 2.67
C ALA A 205 14.63 1.48 3.77
N PRO A 206 14.34 2.00 4.98
CA PRO A 206 13.91 1.18 6.13
C PRO A 206 12.76 0.21 5.86
N PHE A 207 11.74 0.65 5.10
CA PHE A 207 10.57 -0.17 4.73
C PHE A 207 10.85 -1.27 3.68
N LYS A 208 12.05 -1.29 3.08
CA LYS A 208 12.51 -2.36 2.17
C LYS A 208 13.44 -3.36 2.85
N ARG A 209 13.74 -3.18 4.14
CA ARG A 209 14.61 -4.10 4.90
C ARG A 209 13.92 -5.46 5.08
N LEU A 210 14.72 -6.51 5.07
CA LEU A 210 14.24 -7.88 5.28
C LEU A 210 13.83 -8.05 6.75
N ARG A 211 12.63 -8.60 6.99
CA ARG A 211 12.14 -8.97 8.33
C ARG A 211 12.47 -10.43 8.69
N LYS A 212 12.77 -11.28 7.70
CA LYS A 212 13.18 -12.68 7.87
C LYS A 212 14.00 -13.19 6.69
N VAL A 213 14.96 -14.07 6.94
CA VAL A 213 15.82 -14.75 5.95
C VAL A 213 15.82 -16.25 6.21
N THR A 214 15.13 -17.01 5.35
CA THR A 214 15.11 -18.47 5.45
C THR A 214 16.17 -19.09 4.54
N PHE A 215 17.07 -19.90 5.09
CA PHE A 215 17.99 -20.70 4.28
C PHE A 215 17.31 -21.94 3.71
N ILE A 216 17.49 -22.18 2.42
CA ILE A 216 16.91 -23.31 1.68
C ILE A 216 17.97 -24.00 0.81
N ASN A 217 17.75 -25.28 0.51
CA ASN A 217 18.72 -26.08 -0.26
C ASN A 217 18.73 -25.71 -1.75
N SER A 218 17.57 -25.32 -2.32
CA SER A 218 17.43 -24.93 -3.71
C SER A 218 16.22 -24.00 -3.91
N VAL A 219 16.31 -23.06 -4.84
CA VAL A 219 15.17 -22.22 -5.25
C VAL A 219 14.31 -23.02 -6.24
N PRO A 220 13.02 -23.26 -5.99
CA PRO A 220 12.16 -23.98 -6.91
C PRO A 220 11.90 -23.12 -8.15
N LYS A 221 12.09 -23.71 -9.33
CA LYS A 221 11.97 -23.05 -10.64
C LYS A 221 11.14 -23.89 -11.59
N SER A 222 10.45 -23.23 -12.53
CA SER A 222 9.83 -23.89 -13.68
C SER A 222 10.90 -24.42 -14.64
N ALA A 223 10.51 -25.26 -15.59
CA ALA A 223 11.37 -25.65 -16.72
C ALA A 223 11.91 -24.42 -17.51
N SER A 224 11.16 -23.32 -17.52
CA SER A 224 11.56 -22.02 -18.09
C SER A 224 12.36 -21.11 -17.12
N GLY A 225 12.90 -21.66 -16.04
CA GLY A 225 13.76 -20.94 -15.08
C GLY A 225 13.05 -19.95 -14.16
N LYS A 226 11.74 -19.72 -14.31
CA LYS A 226 10.95 -18.78 -13.49
C LYS A 226 10.78 -19.31 -12.07
N ILE A 227 11.01 -18.47 -11.06
CA ILE A 227 10.89 -18.85 -9.64
C ILE A 227 9.43 -19.19 -9.29
N LEU A 228 9.20 -20.39 -8.75
CA LEU A 228 7.88 -20.89 -8.35
C LEU A 228 7.51 -20.35 -6.95
N ARG A 229 7.19 -19.05 -6.88
CA ARG A 229 6.89 -18.33 -5.62
C ARG A 229 5.86 -19.02 -4.72
N ARG A 230 4.84 -19.68 -5.30
CA ARG A 230 3.82 -20.44 -4.53
C ARG A 230 4.43 -21.60 -3.73
N GLN A 231 5.44 -22.28 -4.26
CA GLN A 231 6.10 -23.41 -3.59
C GLN A 231 7.02 -22.94 -2.46
N LEU A 232 7.72 -21.82 -2.63
CA LEU A 232 8.54 -21.21 -1.55
C LEU A 232 7.71 -20.93 -0.29
N VAL A 233 6.53 -20.31 -0.46
CA VAL A 233 5.62 -20.00 0.65
C VAL A 233 5.09 -21.29 1.31
N ALA A 234 4.77 -22.33 0.52
CA ALA A 234 4.30 -23.60 1.06
C ALA A 234 5.37 -24.34 1.88
N GLN A 235 6.62 -24.38 1.41
CA GLN A 235 7.74 -25.05 2.08
C GLN A 235 8.11 -24.45 3.44
N VAL A 236 7.80 -23.16 3.68
CA VAL A 236 7.99 -22.53 5.00
C VAL A 236 6.80 -22.80 5.91
N ARG A 237 5.57 -22.74 5.39
CA ARG A 237 4.37 -23.08 6.16
C ARG A 237 4.33 -24.53 6.63
N SER A 238 5.02 -25.45 5.96
CA SER A 238 5.16 -26.85 6.37
C SER A 238 6.36 -27.14 7.29
N LYS A 239 7.12 -26.10 7.69
CA LYS A 239 8.29 -26.18 8.59
C LYS A 239 8.11 -25.33 9.85
N MET A 240 6.92 -24.76 10.02
CA MET A 240 6.44 -24.07 11.23
C MET A 240 5.38 -24.97 11.88
#